data_AF-A0A224YK30-F1
#
_entry.id   AF-A0A224YK30-F1
#
_cell.length_a   1.000
_cell.length_b   1.000
_cell.length_c   1.000
_cell.angle_alpha   90.00
_cell.angle_beta   90.00
_cell.angle_gamma   90.00
#
_symmetry.space_group_name_H-M   'P 1'
#
loop_
_entity.id
_entity.type
_entity.pdbx_description
1 polymer ?
#
loop_
_entity_poly.entity_id
_entity_poly.type
_entity_poly.pdbx_seq_one_letter_code
_entity_poly.pdbx_strand_id
1 'polypeptide(L)'
;MSLAAAASCSYKRLLRNLCSRQLATAAAENGSATLRTPVYLQHKMRQLRRKLIEKDRAAVQRLGQLGNARRPVVTCRRPERNWNWGQTTVGQPLASGGWARTSRSHGDHFTVRRLADAPPPLEADPFPDWLDPRLLAALQAMSITRPSPVQLECLEALTQETRRPVLCLAEPGSGKTLAYLLPLLQGMLQQLQQQQPQALVVAPSRELAAQLAGVAHALANACNLKACLLSSRVQPTHIEQAQLLVSTPGVLRHTDLRRVTRLVLDEVDTLLDDSFLESITSIVDEVVRPDAQLVLVGAARPDRGALSMLLGDQEANLLRITSPQLHRLLPHVEHRFLRVRPAAKMAKLMELLQRKGQAQLVFTNTSACCKWLGHLFRENGMQASCLHGEMPAQERRQQYARFAKGETDFLVCTDLGSRGLDTSRASRVINYDLPANVEDYLHRAGRVGRLQGSPHATVISLVATVADVHLAQSIEIAAREARPINDR
;
A
#
# COMPACT_ATOMS: atom_id res chain seq x y z
N MET A 1 -0.02 11.43 40.45
CA MET A 1 1.08 11.93 39.59
C MET A 1 2.42 11.99 40.35
N SER A 2 2.83 10.97 41.12
CA SER A 2 4.15 10.95 41.80
C SER A 2 4.58 9.57 42.30
N LEU A 3 4.88 8.66 41.37
CA LEU A 3 5.67 7.42 41.63
C LEU A 3 6.38 6.98 40.34
N ALA A 4 5.73 7.18 39.18
CA ALA A 4 6.33 6.93 37.86
C ALA A 4 7.48 7.89 37.48
N ALA A 5 7.43 9.14 37.94
CA ALA A 5 8.47 10.15 37.64
C ALA A 5 9.79 9.89 38.40
N ALA A 6 9.71 9.36 39.63
CA ALA A 6 10.89 9.04 40.44
C ALA A 6 11.64 7.81 39.90
N ALA A 7 10.91 6.79 39.42
CA ALA A 7 11.50 5.60 38.81
C ALA A 7 12.20 5.88 37.47
N SER A 8 11.68 6.82 36.66
CA SER A 8 12.29 7.23 35.39
C SER A 8 13.61 7.99 35.58
N CYS A 9 13.75 8.76 36.67
CA CYS A 9 14.95 9.57 36.93
C CYS A 9 16.15 8.70 37.38
N SER A 10 15.92 7.72 38.26
CA SER A 10 16.97 6.77 38.69
C SER A 10 17.44 5.85 37.56
N TYR A 11 16.55 5.45 36.65
CA TYR A 11 16.90 4.61 35.49
C TYR A 11 17.74 5.38 34.44
N LYS A 12 17.46 6.67 34.22
CA LYS A 12 18.23 7.55 33.33
C LYS A 12 19.65 7.83 33.85
N ARG A 13 19.86 7.88 35.17
CA ARG A 13 21.21 8.03 35.79
C ARG A 13 22.06 6.77 35.66
N LEU A 14 21.45 5.59 35.77
CA LEU A 14 22.16 4.31 35.66
C LEU A 14 22.67 4.06 34.22
N LEU A 15 21.86 4.42 33.21
CA LEU A 15 22.22 4.29 31.79
C LEU A 15 23.35 5.23 31.35
N ARG A 16 23.44 6.44 31.93
CA ARG A 16 24.54 7.38 31.66
C ARG A 16 25.90 6.86 32.15
N ASN A 17 25.93 6.19 33.31
CA ASN A 17 27.18 5.67 33.89
C ASN A 17 27.66 4.37 33.22
N LEU A 18 26.79 3.64 32.53
CA LEU A 18 27.12 2.40 31.82
C LEU A 18 27.66 2.67 30.40
N CYS A 19 27.13 3.69 29.70
CA CYS A 19 27.62 4.05 28.36
C CYS A 19 29.01 4.71 28.36
N SER A 20 29.44 5.36 29.46
CA SER A 20 30.71 6.07 29.50
C SER A 20 31.94 5.17 29.76
N ARG A 21 31.77 3.89 30.13
CA ARG A 21 32.88 3.00 30.50
C ARG A 21 33.25 1.94 29.47
N GLN A 22 32.44 1.70 28.43
CA GLN A 22 32.66 0.58 27.49
C GLN A 22 33.15 0.97 26.09
N LEU A 23 33.31 2.26 25.78
CA LEU A 23 33.77 2.71 24.46
C LEU A 23 35.30 2.86 24.33
N ALA A 24 36.10 2.44 25.32
CA ALA A 24 37.54 2.72 25.34
C ALA A 24 38.48 1.53 25.02
N THR A 25 38.01 0.28 24.84
CA THR A 25 38.96 -0.86 24.81
C THR A 25 38.64 -2.00 23.84
N ALA A 26 38.07 -1.74 22.67
CA ALA A 26 37.89 -2.81 21.67
C ALA A 26 38.17 -2.33 20.24
N ALA A 27 39.41 -1.86 20.03
CA ALA A 27 40.00 -1.70 18.70
C ALA A 27 41.31 -2.50 18.69
N ALA A 28 41.23 -3.80 18.39
CA ALA A 28 42.31 -4.60 17.81
C ALA A 28 41.83 -6.03 17.51
N GLU A 29 42.24 -6.52 16.35
CA GLU A 29 42.38 -7.94 15.93
C GLU A 29 41.27 -8.61 15.09
N ASN A 30 41.77 -9.31 14.07
CA ASN A 30 41.12 -9.76 12.84
C ASN A 30 40.25 -11.02 13.02
N GLY A 31 39.18 -11.11 12.23
CA GLY A 31 38.42 -12.34 11.99
C GLY A 31 36.93 -12.06 11.81
N SER A 32 36.36 -12.48 10.68
CA SER A 32 34.97 -12.29 10.22
C SER A 32 33.96 -11.88 11.32
N ALA A 33 33.75 -10.58 11.50
CA ALA A 33 32.74 -10.07 12.44
C ALA A 33 31.36 -10.17 11.79
N THR A 34 30.69 -11.31 11.95
CA THR A 34 29.24 -11.37 11.78
C THR A 34 28.64 -10.51 12.88
N LEU A 35 28.23 -9.28 12.55
CA LEU A 35 27.54 -8.38 13.47
C LEU A 35 26.19 -9.01 13.86
N ARG A 36 26.23 -9.83 14.91
CA ARG A 36 25.04 -10.36 15.56
C ARG A 36 24.33 -9.17 16.19
N THR A 37 23.10 -8.91 15.76
CA THR A 37 22.21 -7.99 16.47
C THR A 37 22.28 -8.33 17.96
N PRO A 38 22.63 -7.37 18.85
CA PRO A 38 22.77 -7.65 20.26
C PRO A 38 21.58 -8.46 20.76
N VAL A 39 21.83 -9.56 21.47
CA VAL A 39 20.79 -10.52 21.86
C VAL A 39 19.63 -9.82 22.58
N TYR A 40 19.90 -8.74 23.32
CA TYR A 40 18.88 -7.92 23.95
C TYR A 40 17.95 -7.20 22.95
N LEU A 41 18.43 -6.74 21.79
CA LEU A 41 17.62 -6.13 20.72
C LEU A 41 16.79 -7.21 20.00
N GLN A 42 17.36 -8.38 19.72
CA GLN A 42 16.58 -9.50 19.17
C GLN A 42 15.48 -9.95 20.13
N HIS A 43 15.79 -10.00 21.43
CA HIS A 43 14.80 -10.25 22.48
C HIS A 43 13.76 -9.14 22.57
N LYS A 44 14.17 -7.87 22.48
CA LYS A 44 13.26 -6.71 22.53
C LYS A 44 12.34 -6.69 21.30
N MET A 45 12.85 -6.97 20.10
CA MET A 45 12.06 -7.09 18.86
C MET A 45 11.12 -8.31 18.89
N ARG A 46 11.58 -9.47 19.38
CA ARG A 46 10.71 -10.64 19.58
C ARG A 46 9.64 -10.35 20.63
N GLN A 47 9.98 -9.63 21.70
CA GLN A 47 9.03 -9.19 22.71
C GLN A 47 8.09 -8.13 22.18
N LEU A 48 8.52 -7.20 21.32
CA LEU A 48 7.67 -6.19 20.69
C LEU A 48 6.73 -6.82 19.68
N ARG A 49 7.22 -7.72 18.81
CA ARG A 49 6.38 -8.52 17.89
C ARG A 49 5.40 -9.41 18.65
N ARG A 50 5.85 -10.11 19.71
CA ARG A 50 4.95 -10.90 20.58
C ARG A 50 3.96 -10.01 21.29
N LYS A 51 4.37 -8.86 21.84
CA LYS A 51 3.47 -7.90 22.46
C LYS A 51 2.51 -7.28 21.44
N LEU A 52 2.90 -7.01 20.20
CA LEU A 52 1.99 -6.51 19.16
C LEU A 52 0.98 -7.58 18.78
N ILE A 53 1.45 -8.81 18.53
CA ILE A 53 0.58 -9.95 18.19
C ILE A 53 -0.34 -10.27 19.37
N GLU A 54 0.16 -10.31 20.60
CA GLU A 54 -0.62 -10.55 21.81
C GLU A 54 -1.54 -9.38 22.14
N LYS A 55 -1.15 -8.13 21.85
CA LYS A 55 -1.98 -6.94 22.06
C LYS A 55 -3.02 -6.78 20.97
N ASP A 56 -2.77 -7.23 19.73
CA ASP A 56 -3.78 -7.38 18.67
C ASP A 56 -4.71 -8.55 18.99
N ARG A 57 -4.18 -9.70 19.41
CA ARG A 57 -5.01 -10.85 19.85
C ARG A 57 -5.82 -10.50 21.09
N ALA A 58 -5.24 -9.76 22.03
CA ALA A 58 -5.89 -9.25 23.22
C ALA A 58 -6.78 -8.05 22.92
N ALA A 59 -6.54 -7.24 21.88
CA ALA A 59 -7.44 -6.18 21.45
C ALA A 59 -8.64 -6.79 20.72
N VAL A 60 -8.41 -7.79 19.87
CA VAL A 60 -9.44 -8.62 19.23
C VAL A 60 -10.24 -9.42 20.28
N GLN A 61 -9.58 -9.97 21.31
CA GLN A 61 -10.25 -10.63 22.44
C GLN A 61 -10.92 -9.64 23.40
N ARG A 62 -10.34 -8.46 23.66
CA ARG A 62 -10.96 -7.39 24.48
C ARG A 62 -12.12 -6.74 23.75
N LEU A 63 -12.06 -6.58 22.43
CA LEU A 63 -13.22 -6.22 21.59
C LEU A 63 -14.29 -7.32 21.63
N GLY A 64 -13.88 -8.59 21.75
CA GLY A 64 -14.77 -9.72 22.01
C GLY A 64 -15.37 -9.76 23.43
N GLN A 65 -14.66 -9.24 24.44
CA GLN A 65 -15.08 -9.21 25.85
C GLN A 65 -15.84 -7.92 26.23
N LEU A 66 -15.57 -6.81 25.55
CA LEU A 66 -16.27 -5.52 25.70
C LEU A 66 -17.55 -5.51 24.84
N GLY A 67 -18.50 -6.38 25.20
CA GLY A 67 -19.94 -6.08 25.06
C GLY A 67 -20.53 -5.94 23.66
N ASN A 68 -20.01 -6.56 22.59
CA ASN A 68 -20.59 -6.41 21.24
C ASN A 68 -20.75 -7.70 20.41
N ALA A 69 -21.06 -8.82 21.06
CA ALA A 69 -21.45 -10.08 20.39
C ALA A 69 -22.72 -9.97 19.48
N ARG A 70 -23.36 -8.79 19.42
CA ARG A 70 -24.56 -8.51 18.60
C ARG A 70 -24.29 -7.74 17.30
N ARG A 71 -23.07 -7.24 17.05
CA ARG A 71 -22.79 -6.47 15.83
C ARG A 71 -22.55 -7.43 14.65
N PRO A 72 -23.41 -7.44 13.61
CA PRO A 72 -23.21 -8.33 12.48
C PRO A 72 -21.99 -7.89 11.68
N VAL A 73 -21.10 -8.83 11.39
CA VAL A 73 -19.95 -8.66 10.50
C VAL A 73 -20.41 -8.74 9.07
N VAL A 74 -21.29 -9.71 8.76
CA VAL A 74 -21.92 -9.85 7.45
C VAL A 74 -23.43 -9.77 7.64
N THR A 75 -24.06 -8.84 6.95
CA THR A 75 -25.52 -8.76 6.84
C THR A 75 -25.94 -9.09 5.41
N CYS A 76 -27.09 -9.72 5.22
CA CYS A 76 -27.60 -10.00 3.89
C CYS A 76 -29.12 -9.92 3.83
N ARG A 77 -29.68 -10.08 2.63
CA ARG A 77 -31.14 -10.04 2.41
C ARG A 77 -31.91 -11.01 3.31
N ARG A 78 -31.30 -12.13 3.63
CA ARG A 78 -31.86 -13.24 4.40
C ARG A 78 -31.29 -13.21 5.82
N PRO A 79 -32.02 -12.67 6.81
CA PRO A 79 -31.48 -12.46 8.15
C PRO A 79 -30.91 -13.74 8.80
N GLU A 80 -31.43 -14.91 8.43
CA GLU A 80 -30.96 -16.23 8.87
C GLU A 80 -29.55 -16.59 8.41
N ARG A 81 -29.02 -15.89 7.39
CA ARG A 81 -27.65 -16.04 6.88
C ARG A 81 -26.71 -14.93 7.34
N ASN A 82 -27.18 -14.04 8.22
CA ASN A 82 -26.32 -13.03 8.82
C ASN A 82 -25.23 -13.69 9.66
N TRP A 83 -24.07 -13.05 9.71
CA TRP A 83 -22.92 -13.50 10.45
C TRP A 83 -22.55 -12.51 11.54
N ASN A 84 -22.48 -12.98 12.78
CA ASN A 84 -22.06 -12.19 13.94
C ASN A 84 -20.66 -12.60 14.39
N TRP A 85 -19.99 -11.67 15.08
CA TRP A 85 -18.66 -11.92 15.62
C TRP A 85 -18.64 -13.11 16.59
N GLY A 86 -17.63 -13.98 16.47
CA GLY A 86 -17.44 -15.12 17.38
C GLY A 86 -18.23 -16.38 17.05
N GLN A 87 -19.03 -16.40 15.97
CA GLN A 87 -19.69 -17.62 15.49
C GLN A 87 -18.68 -18.58 14.82
N THR A 88 -18.98 -19.88 14.79
CA THR A 88 -18.13 -20.91 14.17
C THR A 88 -18.47 -21.10 12.69
N THR A 89 -17.55 -20.83 11.76
CA THR A 89 -17.85 -20.85 10.31
C THR A 89 -18.17 -22.23 9.74
N VAL A 90 -17.77 -23.29 10.44
CA VAL A 90 -17.95 -24.67 10.02
C VAL A 90 -19.44 -25.02 9.91
N GLY A 91 -19.87 -25.48 8.74
CA GLY A 91 -21.23 -25.97 8.47
C GLY A 91 -22.28 -24.88 8.25
N GLN A 92 -21.94 -23.59 8.41
CA GLN A 92 -22.89 -22.51 8.18
C GLN A 92 -22.93 -22.06 6.71
N PRO A 93 -24.12 -21.87 6.11
CA PRO A 93 -24.22 -21.40 4.74
C PRO A 93 -23.71 -19.95 4.61
N LEU A 94 -23.04 -19.68 3.49
CA LEU A 94 -22.68 -18.33 3.09
C LEU A 94 -23.93 -17.54 2.70
N ALA A 95 -23.90 -16.22 2.90
CA ALA A 95 -24.91 -15.31 2.39
C ALA A 95 -24.96 -15.37 0.85
N SER A 96 -23.79 -15.43 0.23
CA SER A 96 -23.61 -15.69 -1.21
C SER A 96 -23.77 -17.18 -1.61
N GLY A 97 -24.17 -18.04 -0.67
CA GLY A 97 -24.38 -19.46 -0.91
C GLY A 97 -25.46 -19.71 -1.96
N GLY A 98 -25.09 -20.36 -3.07
CA GLY A 98 -25.97 -20.68 -4.19
C GLY A 98 -26.01 -19.64 -5.32
N TRP A 99 -25.31 -18.50 -5.19
CA TRP A 99 -25.28 -17.45 -6.21
C TRP A 99 -24.73 -17.90 -7.58
N ALA A 100 -23.85 -18.90 -7.57
CA ALA A 100 -23.30 -19.52 -8.78
C ALA A 100 -24.23 -20.55 -9.42
N ARG A 101 -25.21 -21.09 -8.65
CA ARG A 101 -26.02 -22.25 -9.07
C ARG A 101 -27.42 -21.90 -9.55
N THR A 102 -27.98 -20.76 -9.13
CA THR A 102 -29.37 -20.41 -9.47
C THR A 102 -29.54 -18.97 -9.87
N SER A 103 -30.27 -18.74 -10.96
CA SER A 103 -30.70 -17.41 -11.41
C SER A 103 -31.70 -16.76 -10.45
N ARG A 104 -32.33 -17.52 -9.54
CA ARG A 104 -33.19 -16.98 -8.49
C ARG A 104 -32.44 -16.12 -7.46
N SER A 105 -31.10 -16.20 -7.46
CA SER A 105 -30.24 -15.37 -6.59
C SER A 105 -30.05 -13.94 -7.12
N HIS A 106 -30.47 -13.63 -8.35
CA HIS A 106 -30.39 -12.26 -8.86
C HIS A 106 -31.28 -11.32 -8.03
N GLY A 107 -30.71 -10.20 -7.58
CA GLY A 107 -31.33 -9.28 -6.64
C GLY A 107 -30.95 -9.55 -5.17
N ASP A 108 -30.27 -10.66 -4.87
CA ASP A 108 -29.69 -10.87 -3.54
C ASP A 108 -28.46 -9.99 -3.31
N HIS A 109 -28.13 -9.79 -2.05
CA HIS A 109 -26.96 -9.03 -1.64
C HIS A 109 -26.45 -9.48 -0.28
N PHE A 110 -25.17 -9.22 -0.04
CA PHE A 110 -24.60 -9.21 1.31
C PHE A 110 -23.72 -7.97 1.51
N THR A 111 -23.42 -7.66 2.76
CA THR A 111 -22.64 -6.49 3.14
C THR A 111 -21.74 -6.87 4.30
N VAL A 112 -20.43 -6.71 4.10
CA VAL A 112 -19.44 -6.72 5.18
C VAL A 112 -19.49 -5.36 5.84
N ARG A 113 -19.92 -5.34 7.10
CA ARG A 113 -20.13 -4.12 7.88
C ARG A 113 -18.79 -3.57 8.36
N ARG A 114 -18.73 -2.25 8.49
CA ARG A 114 -17.60 -1.59 9.15
C ARG A 114 -17.46 -2.08 10.60
N LEU A 115 -16.26 -2.50 10.95
CA LEU A 115 -15.87 -2.92 12.30
C LEU A 115 -15.28 -1.75 13.10
N ALA A 116 -14.80 -0.71 12.42
CA ALA A 116 -14.25 0.50 13.02
C ALA A 116 -14.86 1.79 12.41
N ASP A 117 -14.84 2.87 13.17
CA ASP A 117 -15.35 4.18 12.72
C ASP A 117 -14.31 5.01 11.97
N ALA A 118 -13.03 4.71 12.16
CA ALA A 118 -11.90 5.35 11.50
C ALA A 118 -10.77 4.34 11.28
N PRO A 119 -9.79 4.65 10.40
CA PRO A 119 -8.57 3.85 10.31
C PRO A 119 -7.91 3.71 11.69
N PRO A 120 -7.30 2.55 12.00
CA PRO A 120 -6.66 2.35 13.29
C PRO A 120 -5.54 3.40 13.50
N PRO A 121 -5.44 4.01 14.69
CA PRO A 121 -4.37 4.95 14.98
C PRO A 121 -3.02 4.23 14.94
N LEU A 122 -1.98 4.94 14.52
CA LEU A 122 -0.60 4.44 14.58
C LEU A 122 -0.16 4.38 16.05
N GLU A 123 -0.37 3.24 16.70
CA GLU A 123 0.17 2.92 18.03
C GLU A 123 1.66 2.56 17.95
N ALA A 124 2.49 3.46 17.45
CA ALA A 124 3.93 3.29 17.39
C ALA A 124 4.67 4.27 18.31
N ASP A 125 5.86 3.85 18.75
CA ASP A 125 6.88 4.74 19.30
C ASP A 125 7.23 5.84 18.28
N PRO A 126 7.76 7.01 18.69
CA PRO A 126 8.25 8.02 17.76
C PRO A 126 9.32 7.46 16.81
N PHE A 127 9.62 8.20 15.74
CA PHE A 127 10.75 7.86 14.87
C PHE A 127 12.05 7.73 15.69
N PRO A 128 12.96 6.82 15.33
CA PRO A 128 14.18 6.62 16.10
C PRO A 128 15.04 7.90 16.18
N ASP A 129 15.56 8.20 17.37
CA ASP A 129 16.36 9.41 17.64
C ASP A 129 17.69 9.47 16.85
N TRP A 130 18.13 8.35 16.26
CA TRP A 130 19.34 8.27 15.44
C TRP A 130 19.11 8.71 13.98
N LEU A 131 17.86 8.90 13.55
CA LEU A 131 17.55 9.43 12.23
C LEU A 131 18.05 10.88 12.13
N ASP A 132 18.55 11.28 10.96
CA ASP A 132 19.07 12.63 10.77
C ASP A 132 18.02 13.69 11.18
N PRO A 133 18.39 14.69 12.00
CA PRO A 133 17.46 15.72 12.48
C PRO A 133 16.71 16.46 11.36
N ARG A 134 17.32 16.58 10.17
CA ARG A 134 16.69 17.22 9.01
C ARG A 134 15.54 16.37 8.45
N LEU A 135 15.70 15.05 8.43
CA LEU A 135 14.62 14.13 8.05
C LEU A 135 13.48 14.17 9.07
N LEU A 136 13.80 14.22 10.36
CA LEU A 136 12.80 14.36 11.43
C LEU A 136 12.03 15.68 11.31
N ALA A 137 12.71 16.79 11.02
CA ALA A 137 12.07 18.08 10.80
C ALA A 137 11.17 18.08 9.55
N ALA A 138 11.59 17.44 8.47
CA ALA A 138 10.77 17.28 7.27
C ALA A 138 9.50 16.46 7.55
N LEU A 139 9.63 15.35 8.28
CA LEU A 139 8.49 14.54 8.71
C LEU A 139 7.50 15.33 9.58
N GLN A 140 8.01 16.14 10.51
CA GLN A 140 7.19 17.04 11.32
C GLN A 140 6.44 18.08 10.48
N ALA A 141 7.11 18.70 9.49
CA ALA A 141 6.48 19.64 8.56
C ALA A 141 5.39 18.96 7.70
N MET A 142 5.54 17.66 7.41
CA MET A 142 4.51 16.85 6.75
C MET A 142 3.41 16.36 7.71
N SER A 143 3.44 16.75 8.99
CA SER A 143 2.54 16.28 10.05
C SER A 143 2.61 14.76 10.30
N ILE A 144 3.78 14.15 10.07
CA ILE A 144 4.03 12.72 10.26
C ILE A 144 4.90 12.57 11.51
N THR A 145 4.25 12.34 12.65
CA THR A 145 4.93 12.31 13.95
C THR A 145 5.33 10.91 14.42
N ARG A 146 4.74 9.86 13.84
CA ARG A 146 4.96 8.47 14.23
C ARG A 146 5.09 7.56 13.00
N PRO A 147 6.07 6.64 12.98
CA PRO A 147 6.19 5.66 11.92
C PRO A 147 5.10 4.59 11.98
N SER A 148 4.78 4.00 10.84
CA SER A 148 4.05 2.73 10.80
C SER A 148 4.96 1.55 11.12
N PRO A 149 4.42 0.39 11.54
CA PRO A 149 5.23 -0.81 11.79
C PRO A 149 6.11 -1.21 10.60
N VAL A 150 5.58 -1.12 9.37
CA VAL A 150 6.35 -1.42 8.15
C VAL A 150 7.47 -0.40 7.92
N GLN A 151 7.26 0.88 8.24
CA GLN A 151 8.30 1.90 8.14
C GLN A 151 9.46 1.63 9.10
N LEU A 152 9.18 1.21 10.35
CA LEU A 152 10.22 0.83 11.31
C LEU A 152 11.02 -0.39 10.84
N GLU A 153 10.33 -1.46 10.42
CA GLU A 153 11.02 -2.68 9.96
C GLU A 153 11.87 -2.42 8.72
N CYS A 154 11.38 -1.63 7.77
CA CYS A 154 12.16 -1.24 6.59
C CYS A 154 13.32 -0.30 6.94
N LEU A 155 13.11 0.66 7.83
CA LEU A 155 14.17 1.55 8.29
C LEU A 155 15.34 0.74 8.90
N GLU A 156 15.03 -0.20 9.79
CA GLU A 156 16.04 -1.08 10.40
C GLU A 156 16.71 -2.03 9.41
N ALA A 157 15.99 -2.52 8.41
CA ALA A 157 16.51 -3.46 7.43
C ALA A 157 17.37 -2.79 6.36
N LEU A 158 17.00 -1.59 5.92
CA LEU A 158 17.61 -0.91 4.79
C LEU A 158 18.81 -0.05 5.19
N THR A 159 18.97 0.33 6.47
CA THR A 159 20.16 1.02 6.97
C THR A 159 21.29 0.08 7.41
N GLN A 160 21.15 -1.24 7.25
CA GLN A 160 22.21 -2.20 7.60
C GLN A 160 23.37 -2.12 6.61
N GLU A 161 24.58 -2.43 7.07
CA GLU A 161 25.77 -2.47 6.21
C GLU A 161 25.67 -3.57 5.13
N THR A 162 25.00 -4.69 5.43
CA THR A 162 24.78 -5.78 4.48
C THR A 162 23.66 -5.45 3.49
N ARG A 163 24.02 -5.25 2.22
CA ARG A 163 23.11 -4.87 1.13
C ARG A 163 22.44 -6.08 0.47
N ARG A 164 21.60 -6.80 1.21
CA ARG A 164 20.78 -7.88 0.65
C ARG A 164 19.48 -7.33 0.03
N PRO A 165 18.86 -8.05 -0.93
CA PRO A 165 17.56 -7.65 -1.45
C PRO A 165 16.47 -7.72 -0.37
N VAL A 166 15.52 -6.79 -0.42
CA VAL A 166 14.40 -6.71 0.51
C VAL A 166 13.08 -6.69 -0.25
N LEU A 167 12.15 -7.57 0.12
CA LEU A 167 10.76 -7.54 -0.34
C LEU A 167 9.87 -7.04 0.81
N CYS A 168 9.30 -5.85 0.64
CA CYS A 168 8.36 -5.21 1.54
C CYS A 168 6.93 -5.31 0.98
N LEU A 169 6.07 -6.05 1.66
CA LEU A 169 4.67 -6.20 1.30
C LEU A 169 3.77 -5.62 2.38
N ALA A 170 3.00 -4.59 2.04
CA ALA A 170 2.06 -3.97 2.96
C ALA A 170 0.86 -3.35 2.24
N GLU A 171 -0.28 -3.34 2.91
CA GLU A 171 -1.55 -2.86 2.38
C GLU A 171 -1.49 -1.38 1.91
N PRO A 172 -2.40 -0.94 1.02
CA PRO A 172 -2.52 0.47 0.66
C PRO A 172 -2.72 1.35 1.89
N GLY A 173 -2.04 2.50 1.93
CA GLY A 173 -2.14 3.44 3.06
C GLY A 173 -1.21 3.13 4.25
N SER A 174 -0.48 2.02 4.25
CA SER A 174 0.51 1.67 5.30
C SER A 174 1.77 2.56 5.33
N GLY A 175 1.90 3.50 4.40
CA GLY A 175 3.02 4.45 4.33
C GLY A 175 4.30 3.87 3.72
N LYS A 176 4.16 2.90 2.80
CA LYS A 176 5.28 2.23 2.08
C LYS A 176 6.31 3.19 1.48
N THR A 177 5.86 4.31 0.91
CA THR A 177 6.75 5.33 0.33
C THR A 177 7.82 5.81 1.31
N LEU A 178 7.44 6.12 2.55
CA LEU A 178 8.40 6.53 3.58
C LEU A 178 9.23 5.35 4.10
N ALA A 179 8.70 4.12 4.02
CA ALA A 179 9.39 2.92 4.49
C ALA A 179 10.69 2.67 3.71
N TYR A 180 10.75 3.03 2.43
CA TYR A 180 12.00 3.00 1.65
C TYR A 180 12.68 4.37 1.52
N LEU A 181 11.95 5.48 1.37
CA LEU A 181 12.61 6.79 1.16
C LEU A 181 13.45 7.24 2.35
N LEU A 182 12.99 7.01 3.58
CA LEU A 182 13.73 7.42 4.79
C LEU A 182 15.09 6.73 4.91
N PRO A 183 15.19 5.38 4.87
CA PRO A 183 16.48 4.72 4.93
C PRO A 183 17.38 5.02 3.71
N LEU A 184 16.80 5.23 2.51
CA LEU A 184 17.57 5.66 1.34
C LEU A 184 18.27 7.00 1.60
N LEU A 185 17.51 8.02 1.98
CA LEU A 185 18.03 9.36 2.21
C LEU A 185 19.00 9.39 3.40
N GLN A 186 18.69 8.67 4.48
CA GLN A 186 19.59 8.50 5.62
C GLN A 186 20.95 7.94 5.17
N GLY A 187 20.93 6.88 4.35
CA GLY A 187 22.15 6.26 3.83
C GLY A 187 22.94 7.16 2.88
N MET A 188 22.26 8.05 2.13
CA MET A 188 22.91 9.02 1.25
C MET A 188 23.58 10.16 2.03
N LEU A 189 23.00 10.57 3.17
CA LEU A 189 23.57 11.61 4.05
C LEU A 189 24.85 11.16 4.75
N GLN A 190 25.04 9.85 4.94
CA GLN A 190 26.23 9.26 5.56
C GLN A 190 27.41 9.10 4.59
N GLN A 191 27.17 9.23 3.29
CA GLN A 191 28.20 9.17 2.25
C GLN A 191 28.73 10.58 1.95
N LEU A 192 29.98 10.68 1.48
CA LEU A 192 30.50 11.95 0.96
C LEU A 192 29.54 12.45 -0.13
N GLN A 193 29.07 13.70 0.00
CA GLN A 193 28.08 14.28 -0.89
C GLN A 193 28.65 14.37 -2.32
N GLN A 194 28.29 13.41 -3.16
CA GLN A 194 28.58 13.40 -4.58
C GLN A 194 27.37 13.92 -5.34
N GLN A 195 27.56 14.89 -6.23
CA GLN A 195 26.51 15.39 -7.12
C GLN A 195 26.29 14.41 -8.28
N GLN A 196 25.81 13.21 -7.99
CA GLN A 196 25.57 12.12 -8.94
C GLN A 196 24.44 11.20 -8.48
N PRO A 197 23.72 10.52 -9.39
CA PRO A 197 22.69 9.55 -9.05
C PRO A 197 23.23 8.40 -8.18
N GLN A 198 22.66 8.22 -7.00
CA GLN A 198 23.00 7.14 -6.07
C GLN A 198 21.84 6.17 -5.85
N ALA A 199 20.60 6.65 -6.02
CA ALA A 199 19.39 5.89 -5.81
C ALA A 199 18.39 6.10 -6.96
N LEU A 200 17.66 5.04 -7.31
CA LEU A 200 16.60 5.03 -8.32
C LEU A 200 15.34 4.41 -7.74
N VAL A 201 14.21 5.09 -7.90
CA VAL A 201 12.87 4.57 -7.61
C VAL A 201 12.13 4.42 -8.93
N VAL A 202 11.65 3.21 -9.22
CA VAL A 202 10.90 2.87 -10.41
C VAL A 202 9.45 2.62 -10.02
N ALA A 203 8.52 3.26 -10.72
CA ALA A 203 7.08 3.09 -10.53
C ALA A 203 6.39 2.70 -11.86
N PRO A 204 5.26 1.98 -11.83
CA PRO A 204 4.57 1.51 -13.05
C PRO A 204 3.91 2.62 -13.87
N SER A 205 3.54 3.75 -13.25
CA SER A 205 2.86 4.85 -13.94
C SER A 205 3.56 6.19 -13.71
N ARG A 206 3.37 7.11 -14.67
CA ARG A 206 3.93 8.47 -14.59
C ARG A 206 3.29 9.26 -13.46
N GLU A 207 2.02 8.99 -13.19
CA GLU A 207 1.24 9.59 -12.12
C GLU A 207 1.80 9.19 -10.75
N LEU A 208 2.03 7.89 -10.54
CA LEU A 208 2.66 7.41 -9.32
C LEU A 208 4.09 7.94 -9.18
N ALA A 209 4.90 7.87 -10.24
CA ALA A 209 6.26 8.42 -10.23
C ALA A 209 6.27 9.91 -9.85
N ALA A 210 5.33 10.71 -10.35
CA ALA A 210 5.21 12.12 -9.97
C ALA A 210 4.82 12.32 -8.50
N GLN A 211 3.91 11.49 -7.96
CA GLN A 211 3.57 11.52 -6.53
C GLN A 211 4.78 11.17 -5.66
N LEU A 212 5.48 10.09 -6.00
CA LEU A 212 6.68 9.65 -5.31
C LEU A 212 7.78 10.71 -5.37
N ALA A 213 7.98 11.35 -6.53
CA ALA A 213 8.93 12.44 -6.69
C ALA A 213 8.58 13.66 -5.82
N GLY A 214 7.28 13.99 -5.65
CA GLY A 214 6.85 15.06 -4.75
C GLY A 214 7.24 14.80 -3.29
N VAL A 215 7.00 13.57 -2.81
CA VAL A 215 7.41 13.15 -1.45
C VAL A 215 8.92 13.13 -1.31
N ALA A 216 9.62 12.55 -2.29
CA ALA A 216 11.08 12.50 -2.34
C ALA A 216 11.71 13.90 -2.34
N HIS A 217 11.15 14.85 -3.09
CA HIS A 217 11.62 16.24 -3.14
C HIS A 217 11.47 16.95 -1.80
N ALA A 218 10.32 16.79 -1.13
CA ALA A 218 10.09 17.40 0.19
C ALA A 218 11.11 16.91 1.23
N LEU A 219 11.40 15.60 1.27
CA LEU A 219 12.37 15.02 2.19
C LEU A 219 13.82 15.36 1.79
N ALA A 220 14.16 15.21 0.52
CA ALA A 220 15.53 15.43 0.02
C ALA A 220 15.97 16.89 0.18
N ASN A 221 15.10 17.86 -0.11
CA ASN A 221 15.41 19.28 0.04
C ASN A 221 15.78 19.65 1.48
N ALA A 222 15.09 19.09 2.47
CA ALA A 222 15.41 19.32 3.88
C ALA A 222 16.83 18.85 4.23
N CYS A 223 17.35 17.88 3.48
CA CYS A 223 18.66 17.28 3.64
C CYS A 223 19.74 17.87 2.72
N ASN A 224 19.43 18.94 1.95
CA ASN A 224 20.28 19.47 0.88
C ASN A 224 20.64 18.43 -0.20
N LEU A 225 19.76 17.45 -0.43
CA LEU A 225 19.84 16.49 -1.52
C LEU A 225 18.88 16.90 -2.63
N LYS A 226 19.20 16.52 -3.86
CA LYS A 226 18.37 16.75 -5.04
C LYS A 226 17.69 15.45 -5.45
N ALA A 227 16.35 15.47 -5.44
CA ALA A 227 15.52 14.43 -6.06
C ALA A 227 14.96 14.93 -7.39
N CYS A 228 14.97 14.09 -8.43
CA CYS A 228 14.51 14.44 -9.77
C CYS A 228 13.53 13.39 -10.32
N LEU A 229 12.39 13.84 -10.84
CA LEU A 229 11.50 13.03 -11.66
C LEU A 229 12.04 12.99 -13.09
N LEU A 230 12.46 11.81 -13.56
CA LEU A 230 12.87 11.63 -14.95
C LEU A 230 11.65 11.59 -15.87
N SER A 231 11.74 12.35 -16.96
CA SER A 231 10.82 12.29 -18.08
C SER A 231 11.60 12.53 -19.36
N SER A 232 11.01 12.21 -20.51
CA SER A 232 11.66 12.35 -21.83
C SER A 232 12.08 13.78 -22.21
N ARG A 233 11.79 14.78 -21.37
CA ARG A 233 12.13 16.20 -21.59
C ARG A 233 13.11 16.77 -20.57
N VAL A 234 13.64 15.95 -19.65
CA VAL A 234 14.59 16.42 -18.62
C VAL A 234 15.97 16.58 -19.23
N GLN A 235 16.62 17.71 -18.97
CA GLN A 235 17.99 17.96 -19.42
C GLN A 235 18.98 17.03 -18.69
N PRO A 236 20.00 16.48 -19.36
CA PRO A 236 21.01 15.62 -18.75
C PRO A 236 21.68 16.22 -17.50
N THR A 237 21.89 17.54 -17.49
CA THR A 237 22.48 18.28 -16.37
C THR A 237 21.68 18.15 -15.06
N HIS A 238 20.35 18.08 -15.13
CA HIS A 238 19.51 17.87 -13.95
C HIS A 238 19.59 16.43 -13.42
N ILE A 239 19.85 15.47 -14.32
CA ILE A 239 20.02 14.06 -13.97
C ILE A 239 21.35 13.88 -13.23
N GLU A 240 22.43 14.44 -13.78
CA GLU A 240 23.76 14.37 -13.17
C GLU A 240 23.79 15.01 -11.79
N GLN A 241 23.10 16.12 -11.58
CA GLN A 241 23.09 16.80 -10.28
C GLN A 241 22.16 16.16 -9.23
N ALA A 242 21.30 15.22 -9.61
CA ALA A 242 20.34 14.59 -8.71
C ALA A 242 20.92 13.33 -8.06
N GLN A 243 20.78 13.19 -6.73
CA GLN A 243 21.22 11.99 -6.03
C GLN A 243 20.14 10.91 -5.99
N LEU A 244 18.86 11.32 -6.05
CA LEU A 244 17.71 10.43 -6.07
C LEU A 244 16.90 10.64 -7.36
N LEU A 245 16.78 9.60 -8.17
CA LEU A 245 15.98 9.59 -9.38
C LEU A 245 14.67 8.86 -9.12
N VAL A 246 13.57 9.39 -9.67
CA VAL A 246 12.26 8.72 -9.71
C VAL A 246 11.83 8.63 -11.15
N SER A 247 11.42 7.46 -11.62
CA SER A 247 11.11 7.25 -13.05
C SER A 247 10.12 6.11 -13.29
N THR A 248 9.77 5.91 -14.56
CA THR A 248 9.00 4.77 -15.07
C THR A 248 9.89 3.94 -16.00
N PRO A 249 9.68 2.61 -16.13
CA PRO A 249 10.56 1.73 -16.91
C PRO A 249 10.85 2.23 -18.34
N GLY A 250 9.81 2.68 -19.05
CA GLY A 250 9.96 3.14 -20.44
C GLY A 250 10.84 4.38 -20.65
N VAL A 251 11.08 5.19 -19.61
CA VAL A 251 11.96 6.37 -19.69
C VAL A 251 13.42 6.00 -19.45
N LEU A 252 13.68 4.91 -18.73
CA LEU A 252 15.01 4.54 -18.25
C LEU A 252 15.89 3.88 -19.31
N ARG A 253 15.33 3.41 -20.43
CA ARG A 253 16.04 2.66 -21.50
C ARG A 253 17.31 3.34 -22.05
N HIS A 254 17.45 4.66 -21.89
CA HIS A 254 18.58 5.44 -22.39
C HIS A 254 19.26 6.28 -21.30
N THR A 255 19.10 5.92 -20.04
CA THR A 255 19.72 6.62 -18.91
C THR A 255 20.90 5.82 -18.40
N ASP A 256 22.05 6.45 -18.14
CA ASP A 256 23.20 5.79 -17.52
C ASP A 256 22.91 5.55 -16.03
N LEU A 257 22.77 4.28 -15.63
CA LEU A 257 22.46 3.89 -14.25
C LEU A 257 23.66 3.31 -13.49
N ARG A 258 24.87 3.32 -14.07
CA ARG A 258 26.06 2.65 -13.51
C ARG A 258 26.48 3.11 -12.11
N ARG A 259 26.07 4.32 -11.70
CA ARG A 259 26.38 4.90 -10.38
C ARG A 259 25.27 4.67 -9.34
N VAL A 260 24.12 4.16 -9.76
CA VAL A 260 23.02 3.81 -8.87
C VAL A 260 23.43 2.58 -8.06
N THR A 261 23.36 2.68 -6.74
CA THR A 261 23.65 1.56 -5.82
C THR A 261 22.46 1.19 -4.94
N ARG A 262 21.32 1.88 -5.10
CA ARG A 262 20.07 1.56 -4.41
C ARG A 262 18.91 1.64 -5.41
N LEU A 263 18.30 0.50 -5.72
CA LEU A 263 17.18 0.40 -6.64
C LEU A 263 15.92 0.03 -5.87
N VAL A 264 14.86 0.82 -6.04
CA VAL A 264 13.53 0.51 -5.51
C VAL A 264 12.55 0.28 -6.65
N LEU A 265 11.83 -0.83 -6.60
CA LEU A 265 10.68 -1.11 -7.46
C LEU A 265 9.41 -0.94 -6.62
N ASP A 266 8.66 0.14 -6.82
CA ASP A 266 7.39 0.43 -6.12
C ASP A 266 6.19 -0.08 -6.93
N GLU A 267 5.19 -0.63 -6.24
CA GLU A 267 4.13 -1.48 -6.81
C GLU A 267 4.71 -2.66 -7.61
N VAL A 268 5.60 -3.44 -6.99
CA VAL A 268 6.27 -4.62 -7.61
C VAL A 268 5.27 -5.67 -8.14
N ASP A 269 4.11 -5.77 -7.50
CA ASP A 269 2.97 -6.58 -7.94
C ASP A 269 2.39 -6.13 -9.30
N THR A 270 2.67 -4.90 -9.72
CA THR A 270 2.41 -4.39 -11.08
C THR A 270 3.62 -4.55 -11.99
N LEU A 271 4.79 -4.20 -11.48
CA LEU A 271 6.01 -4.11 -12.28
C LEU A 271 6.50 -5.48 -12.77
N LEU A 272 6.02 -6.56 -12.16
CA LEU A 272 6.31 -7.93 -12.55
C LEU A 272 5.21 -8.58 -13.42
N ASP A 273 4.23 -7.81 -13.87
CA ASP A 273 3.31 -8.24 -14.92
C ASP A 273 4.04 -8.30 -16.28
N ASP A 274 3.52 -9.12 -17.21
CA ASP A 274 4.11 -9.37 -18.55
C ASP A 274 4.42 -8.08 -19.34
N SER A 275 3.68 -7.00 -19.09
CA SER A 275 3.87 -5.71 -19.78
C SER A 275 5.16 -4.98 -19.39
N PHE A 276 5.71 -5.27 -18.21
CA PHE A 276 6.87 -4.56 -17.65
C PHE A 276 8.07 -5.46 -17.40
N LEU A 277 7.85 -6.78 -17.24
CA LEU A 277 8.85 -7.73 -16.79
C LEU A 277 10.18 -7.61 -17.54
N GLU A 278 10.17 -7.63 -18.87
CA GLU A 278 11.41 -7.51 -19.69
C GLU A 278 12.17 -6.21 -19.40
N SER A 279 11.46 -5.08 -19.32
CA SER A 279 12.08 -3.78 -19.05
C SER A 279 12.61 -3.70 -17.63
N ILE A 280 11.95 -4.33 -16.66
CA ILE A 280 12.36 -4.37 -15.26
C ILE A 280 13.56 -5.28 -15.06
N THR A 281 13.58 -6.46 -15.68
CA THR A 281 14.74 -7.36 -15.66
C THR A 281 15.96 -6.66 -16.23
N SER A 282 15.84 -5.97 -17.38
CA SER A 282 16.95 -5.19 -17.95
C SER A 282 17.47 -4.10 -17.02
N ILE A 283 16.60 -3.40 -16.28
CA ILE A 283 17.01 -2.37 -15.31
C ILE A 283 17.72 -3.02 -14.11
N VAL A 284 17.20 -4.15 -13.61
CA VAL A 284 17.81 -4.88 -12.50
C VAL A 284 19.19 -5.41 -12.89
N ASP A 285 19.35 -5.96 -14.09
CA ASP A 285 20.63 -6.47 -14.59
C ASP A 285 21.68 -5.36 -14.74
N GLU A 286 21.27 -4.14 -15.13
CA GLU A 286 22.18 -2.98 -15.24
C GLU A 286 22.61 -2.44 -13.86
N VAL A 287 21.71 -2.45 -12.88
CA VAL A 287 21.90 -1.74 -11.59
C VAL A 287 22.35 -2.67 -10.45
N VAL A 288 21.89 -3.91 -10.40
CA VAL A 288 22.05 -4.80 -9.24
C VAL A 288 23.37 -5.57 -9.32
N ARG A 289 24.43 -4.87 -8.89
CA ARG A 289 25.79 -5.38 -8.63
C ARG A 289 25.95 -5.79 -7.15
N PRO A 290 27.01 -6.54 -6.75
CA PRO A 290 27.17 -7.03 -5.37
C PRO A 290 27.14 -5.96 -4.27
N ASP A 291 27.46 -4.71 -4.60
CA ASP A 291 27.41 -3.54 -3.71
C ASP A 291 26.10 -2.72 -3.85
N ALA A 292 25.16 -3.15 -4.69
CA ALA A 292 23.86 -2.50 -4.85
C ALA A 292 22.77 -3.18 -3.99
N GLN A 293 21.84 -2.37 -3.49
CA GLN A 293 20.69 -2.85 -2.73
C GLN A 293 19.43 -2.77 -3.60
N LEU A 294 18.75 -3.91 -3.78
CA LEU A 294 17.44 -3.98 -4.42
C LEU A 294 16.33 -4.00 -3.36
N VAL A 295 15.34 -3.13 -3.50
CA VAL A 295 14.16 -3.05 -2.64
C VAL A 295 12.91 -3.18 -3.48
N LEU A 296 12.14 -4.23 -3.23
CA LEU A 296 10.89 -4.53 -3.89
C LEU A 296 9.76 -4.16 -2.94
N VAL A 297 8.82 -3.32 -3.39
CA VAL A 297 7.76 -2.77 -2.54
C VAL A 297 6.42 -3.00 -3.22
N GLY A 298 5.49 -3.68 -2.55
CA GLY A 298 4.20 -4.04 -3.13
C GLY A 298 3.04 -3.95 -2.16
N ALA A 299 1.83 -3.79 -2.68
CA ALA A 299 0.61 -3.94 -1.88
C ALA A 299 -0.02 -5.33 -1.96
N ALA A 300 0.52 -6.15 -2.86
CA ALA A 300 0.20 -7.55 -3.03
C ALA A 300 1.45 -8.40 -3.23
N ARG A 301 1.28 -9.72 -3.15
CA ARG A 301 2.36 -10.67 -3.50
C ARG A 301 2.54 -10.67 -5.01
N PRO A 302 3.75 -10.41 -5.54
CA PRO A 302 3.99 -10.55 -6.97
C PRO A 302 3.96 -12.03 -7.39
N ASP A 303 3.87 -12.26 -8.70
CA ASP A 303 4.02 -13.60 -9.26
C ASP A 303 5.36 -14.22 -8.82
N ARG A 304 5.30 -15.49 -8.40
CA ARG A 304 6.47 -16.18 -7.87
C ARG A 304 7.50 -16.46 -8.96
N GLY A 305 7.05 -16.83 -10.16
CA GLY A 305 7.93 -17.12 -11.29
C GLY A 305 8.68 -15.88 -11.74
N ALA A 306 7.97 -14.76 -11.93
CA ALA A 306 8.54 -13.48 -12.28
C ALA A 306 9.52 -12.96 -11.20
N LEU A 307 9.18 -13.12 -9.91
CA LEU A 307 10.08 -12.76 -8.81
C LEU A 307 11.37 -13.59 -8.81
N SER A 308 11.25 -14.92 -8.99
CA SER A 308 12.41 -15.81 -9.06
C SER A 308 13.27 -15.50 -10.29
N MET A 309 12.67 -15.21 -11.43
CA MET A 309 13.38 -14.78 -12.64
C MET A 309 14.15 -13.48 -12.43
N LEU A 310 13.54 -12.50 -11.75
CA LEU A 310 14.17 -11.21 -11.47
C LEU A 310 15.35 -11.31 -10.51
N LEU A 311 15.22 -12.15 -9.46
CA LEU A 311 16.21 -12.23 -8.39
C LEU A 311 17.32 -13.22 -8.68
N GLY A 312 17.06 -14.29 -9.45
CA GLY A 312 18.01 -15.38 -9.66
C GLY A 312 18.55 -15.90 -8.33
N ASP A 313 19.88 -16.02 -8.24
CA ASP A 313 20.59 -16.50 -7.03
C ASP A 313 20.36 -15.61 -5.79
N GLN A 314 20.01 -14.33 -5.98
CA GLN A 314 19.77 -13.41 -4.86
C GLN A 314 18.47 -13.74 -4.09
N GLU A 315 17.58 -14.57 -4.65
CA GLU A 315 16.35 -14.98 -3.96
C GLU A 315 16.63 -15.69 -2.64
N ALA A 316 17.72 -16.47 -2.55
CA ALA A 316 18.10 -17.18 -1.33
C ALA A 316 18.39 -16.24 -0.15
N ASN A 317 18.83 -15.02 -0.43
CA ASN A 317 19.16 -14.00 0.57
C ASN A 317 18.05 -12.94 0.75
N LEU A 318 16.88 -13.13 0.12
CA LEU A 318 15.77 -12.18 0.15
C LEU A 318 15.19 -12.02 1.56
N LEU A 319 15.31 -10.82 2.12
CA LEU A 319 14.60 -10.47 3.35
C LEU A 319 13.15 -10.11 3.03
N ARG A 320 12.21 -10.81 3.66
CA ARG A 320 10.77 -10.54 3.52
C ARG A 320 10.25 -9.79 4.73
N ILE A 321 9.71 -8.59 4.50
CA ILE A 321 8.99 -7.76 5.47
C ILE A 321 7.53 -7.75 5.03
N THR A 322 6.65 -8.37 5.80
CA THR A 322 5.24 -8.51 5.42
C THR A 322 4.35 -7.97 6.53
N SER A 323 3.51 -6.99 6.20
CA SER A 323 2.50 -6.47 7.10
C SER A 323 1.51 -7.58 7.49
N PRO A 324 1.10 -7.68 8.77
CA PRO A 324 0.06 -8.61 9.19
C PRO A 324 -1.32 -8.27 8.60
N GLN A 325 -1.49 -7.04 8.07
CA GLN A 325 -2.70 -6.56 7.42
C GLN A 325 -2.72 -6.80 5.91
N LEU A 326 -1.66 -7.38 5.34
CA LEU A 326 -1.61 -7.72 3.92
C LEU A 326 -2.79 -8.63 3.54
N HIS A 327 -3.44 -8.28 2.42
CA HIS A 327 -4.60 -8.97 1.85
C HIS A 327 -5.85 -9.00 2.77
N ARG A 328 -5.97 -8.09 3.74
CA ARG A 328 -7.17 -7.96 4.58
C ARG A 328 -8.04 -6.79 4.13
N LEU A 329 -9.34 -6.89 4.42
CA LEU A 329 -10.27 -5.78 4.24
C LEU A 329 -9.97 -4.65 5.23
N LEU A 330 -10.19 -3.41 4.79
CA LEU A 330 -10.07 -2.24 5.65
C LEU A 330 -11.22 -2.24 6.67
N PRO A 331 -10.96 -2.30 7.99
CA PRO A 331 -12.00 -2.50 8.99
C PRO A 331 -12.99 -1.33 9.09
N HIS A 332 -12.62 -0.14 8.63
CA HIS A 332 -13.45 1.06 8.63
C HIS A 332 -14.22 1.29 7.32
N VAL A 333 -14.06 0.43 6.32
CA VAL A 333 -14.75 0.50 5.03
C VAL A 333 -15.89 -0.52 4.99
N GLU A 334 -17.07 -0.09 4.55
CA GLU A 334 -18.20 -1.00 4.32
C GLU A 334 -18.12 -1.59 2.91
N HIS A 335 -18.26 -2.91 2.75
CA HIS A 335 -18.20 -3.59 1.46
C HIS A 335 -19.53 -4.26 1.14
N ARG A 336 -20.23 -3.81 0.09
CA ARG A 336 -21.54 -4.33 -0.32
C ARG A 336 -21.44 -5.05 -1.67
N PHE A 337 -21.95 -6.27 -1.73
CA PHE A 337 -21.96 -7.10 -2.93
C PHE A 337 -23.40 -7.32 -3.39
N LEU A 338 -23.68 -7.02 -4.65
CA LEU A 338 -25.00 -7.05 -5.25
C LEU A 338 -25.03 -8.09 -6.37
N ARG A 339 -25.76 -9.19 -6.19
CA ARG A 339 -25.94 -10.19 -7.25
C ARG A 339 -26.87 -9.63 -8.31
N VAL A 340 -26.37 -9.42 -9.52
CA VAL A 340 -27.13 -8.85 -10.64
C VAL A 340 -27.02 -9.73 -11.87
N ARG A 341 -27.97 -9.61 -12.79
CA ARG A 341 -27.81 -10.16 -14.14
C ARG A 341 -26.84 -9.27 -14.92
N PRO A 342 -26.00 -9.80 -15.83
CA PRO A 342 -25.16 -8.98 -16.69
C PRO A 342 -25.91 -7.84 -17.38
N ALA A 343 -27.09 -8.14 -17.97
CA ALA A 343 -27.94 -7.15 -18.61
C ALA A 343 -28.53 -6.08 -17.65
N ALA A 344 -28.62 -6.38 -16.35
CA ALA A 344 -29.18 -5.48 -15.35
C ALA A 344 -28.11 -4.60 -14.67
N LYS A 345 -26.81 -4.80 -14.97
CA LYS A 345 -25.72 -4.02 -14.35
C LYS A 345 -25.92 -2.52 -14.57
N MET A 346 -26.29 -2.12 -15.78
CA MET A 346 -26.49 -0.73 -16.13
C MET A 346 -27.61 -0.08 -15.32
N ALA A 347 -28.80 -0.68 -15.35
CA ALA A 347 -29.95 -0.20 -14.57
C ALA A 347 -29.58 -0.08 -13.08
N LYS A 348 -28.85 -1.07 -12.55
CA LYS A 348 -28.41 -1.04 -11.15
C LYS A 348 -27.39 0.07 -10.88
N LEU A 349 -26.45 0.31 -11.79
CA LEU A 349 -25.50 1.41 -11.67
C LEU A 349 -26.25 2.75 -11.59
N MET A 350 -27.18 3.01 -12.53
CA MET A 350 -27.96 4.24 -12.54
C MET A 350 -28.75 4.45 -11.23
N GLU A 351 -29.37 3.40 -10.69
CA GLU A 351 -30.03 3.44 -9.37
C GLU A 351 -29.05 3.84 -8.25
N LEU A 352 -27.83 3.29 -8.25
CA LEU A 352 -26.83 3.58 -7.23
C LEU A 352 -26.31 5.03 -7.31
N LEU A 353 -26.29 5.62 -8.51
CA LEU A 353 -25.77 6.97 -8.77
C LEU A 353 -26.78 8.09 -8.47
N GLN A 354 -28.06 7.78 -8.29
CA GLN A 354 -29.10 8.77 -7.97
C GLN A 354 -28.86 9.54 -6.65
N ARG A 355 -27.99 9.04 -5.78
CA ARG A 355 -27.54 9.77 -4.58
C ARG A 355 -26.60 10.91 -4.98
N LYS A 356 -27.14 12.13 -5.05
CA LYS A 356 -26.40 13.36 -5.37
C LYS A 356 -25.45 13.76 -4.23
N GLY A 357 -24.40 14.52 -4.57
CA GLY A 357 -23.56 15.24 -3.60
C GLY A 357 -22.33 14.51 -3.08
N GLN A 358 -21.92 13.39 -3.69
CA GLN A 358 -20.71 12.68 -3.31
C GLN A 358 -19.90 12.30 -4.54
N ALA A 359 -18.57 12.51 -4.47
CA ALA A 359 -17.65 12.07 -5.51
C ALA A 359 -17.48 10.54 -5.46
N GLN A 360 -17.58 9.90 -6.62
CA GLN A 360 -17.62 8.44 -6.74
C GLN A 360 -16.65 7.95 -7.81
N LEU A 361 -15.95 6.86 -7.51
CA LEU A 361 -15.14 6.14 -8.47
C LEU A 361 -15.95 4.98 -9.05
N VAL A 362 -15.94 4.81 -10.36
CA VAL A 362 -16.60 3.70 -11.05
C VAL A 362 -15.54 2.89 -11.80
N PHE A 363 -15.28 1.67 -11.34
CA PHE A 363 -14.28 0.81 -11.94
C PHE A 363 -14.87 -0.15 -12.97
N THR A 364 -14.17 -0.26 -14.09
CA THR A 364 -14.43 -1.20 -15.20
C THR A 364 -13.16 -1.97 -15.51
N ASN A 365 -13.29 -3.21 -15.98
CA ASN A 365 -12.11 -4.05 -16.27
C ASN A 365 -11.45 -3.67 -17.62
N THR A 366 -12.19 -3.07 -18.55
CA THR A 366 -11.69 -2.78 -19.90
C THR A 366 -11.79 -1.30 -20.27
N SER A 367 -10.85 -0.81 -21.09
CA SER A 367 -10.89 0.55 -21.66
C SER A 367 -12.17 0.79 -22.46
N ALA A 368 -12.65 -0.21 -23.20
CA ALA A 368 -13.87 -0.12 -24.00
C ALA A 368 -15.11 0.13 -23.11
N CYS A 369 -15.23 -0.60 -21.99
CA CYS A 369 -16.32 -0.39 -21.05
C CYS A 369 -16.21 0.98 -20.36
N CYS A 370 -15.00 1.40 -19.98
CA CYS A 370 -14.73 2.73 -19.41
C CYS A 370 -15.22 3.85 -20.35
N LYS A 371 -14.85 3.79 -21.64
CA LYS A 371 -15.30 4.74 -22.67
C LYS A 371 -16.82 4.74 -22.80
N TRP A 372 -17.42 3.55 -22.93
CA TRP A 372 -18.87 3.40 -23.08
C TRP A 372 -19.66 3.98 -21.90
N LEU A 373 -19.27 3.67 -20.65
CA LEU A 373 -19.87 4.26 -19.46
C LEU A 373 -19.71 5.79 -19.44
N GLY A 374 -18.55 6.31 -19.85
CA GLY A 374 -18.31 7.74 -19.98
C GLY A 374 -19.22 8.45 -20.97
N HIS A 375 -19.49 7.83 -22.12
CA HIS A 375 -20.47 8.34 -23.08
C HIS A 375 -21.87 8.34 -22.48
N LEU A 376 -22.28 7.23 -21.88
CA LEU A 376 -23.61 7.11 -21.30
C LEU A 376 -23.86 8.09 -20.15
N PHE A 377 -22.88 8.32 -19.29
CA PHE A 377 -23.02 9.29 -18.20
C PHE A 377 -23.29 10.69 -18.75
N ARG A 378 -22.58 11.08 -19.82
CA ARG A 378 -22.80 12.36 -20.50
C ARG A 378 -24.19 12.45 -21.14
N GLU A 379 -24.65 11.40 -21.81
CA GLU A 379 -26.00 11.35 -22.39
C GLU A 379 -27.11 11.50 -21.34
N ASN A 380 -26.86 11.02 -20.11
CA ASN A 380 -27.78 11.15 -18.98
C ASN A 380 -27.55 12.44 -18.17
N GLY A 381 -26.79 13.41 -18.70
CA GLY A 381 -26.53 14.70 -18.05
C GLY A 381 -25.65 14.63 -16.80
N MET A 382 -24.91 13.53 -16.60
CA MET A 382 -24.00 13.34 -15.48
C MET A 382 -22.58 13.78 -15.84
N GLN A 383 -22.00 14.65 -15.01
CA GLN A 383 -20.62 15.13 -15.16
C GLN A 383 -19.62 14.04 -14.76
N ALA A 384 -18.99 13.41 -15.74
CA ALA A 384 -18.06 12.30 -15.54
C ALA A 384 -16.73 12.54 -16.26
N SER A 385 -15.64 12.19 -15.58
CA SER A 385 -14.30 12.06 -16.14
C SER A 385 -13.99 10.59 -16.37
N CYS A 386 -13.24 10.29 -17.43
CA CYS A 386 -12.83 8.92 -17.76
C CYS A 386 -11.31 8.80 -17.77
N LEU A 387 -10.77 7.70 -17.21
CA LEU A 387 -9.34 7.39 -17.20
C LEU A 387 -9.08 5.93 -17.59
N HIS A 388 -8.34 5.70 -18.66
CA HIS A 388 -7.93 4.36 -19.08
C HIS A 388 -6.50 4.35 -19.64
N GLY A 389 -5.91 3.15 -19.73
CA GLY A 389 -4.49 2.96 -20.08
C GLY A 389 -4.09 3.50 -21.47
N GLU A 390 -5.01 3.46 -22.44
CA GLU A 390 -4.78 3.98 -23.81
C GLU A 390 -4.79 5.52 -23.91
N MET A 391 -5.20 6.25 -22.87
CA MET A 391 -5.24 7.72 -22.93
C MET A 391 -3.84 8.32 -22.93
N PRO A 392 -3.56 9.34 -23.75
CA PRO A 392 -2.37 10.15 -23.62
C PRO A 392 -2.23 10.72 -22.20
N ALA A 393 -1.00 10.74 -21.67
CA ALA A 393 -0.73 11.16 -20.29
C ALA A 393 -1.23 12.59 -19.97
N GLN A 394 -1.15 13.50 -20.95
CA GLN A 394 -1.63 14.88 -20.78
C GLN A 394 -3.16 14.94 -20.62
N GLU A 395 -3.89 14.21 -21.47
CA GLU A 395 -5.35 14.14 -21.40
C GLU A 395 -5.82 13.47 -20.12
N ARG A 396 -5.16 12.38 -19.71
CA ARG A 396 -5.40 11.68 -18.45
C ARG A 396 -5.26 12.64 -17.25
N ARG A 397 -4.18 13.42 -17.22
CA ARG A 397 -3.95 14.44 -16.18
C ARG A 397 -5.05 15.51 -16.17
N GLN A 398 -5.48 15.97 -17.35
CA GLN A 398 -6.57 16.95 -17.45
C GLN A 398 -7.88 16.38 -16.90
N GLN A 399 -8.28 15.17 -17.32
CA GLN A 399 -9.51 14.53 -16.82
C GLN A 399 -9.46 14.29 -15.31
N TYR A 400 -8.32 13.83 -14.78
CA TYR A 400 -8.13 13.69 -13.34
C TYR A 400 -8.23 15.03 -12.61
N ALA A 401 -7.62 16.10 -13.15
CA ALA A 401 -7.67 17.42 -12.54
C ALA A 401 -9.11 17.96 -12.43
N ARG A 402 -9.96 17.71 -13.43
CA ARG A 402 -11.38 18.08 -13.39
C ARG A 402 -12.10 17.39 -12.22
N PHE A 403 -11.86 16.09 -12.04
CA PHE A 403 -12.40 15.35 -10.91
C PHE A 403 -11.85 15.84 -9.56
N ALA A 404 -10.54 16.06 -9.47
CA ALA A 404 -9.90 16.53 -8.24
C ALA A 404 -10.40 17.92 -7.81
N LYS A 405 -10.64 18.82 -8.78
CA LYS A 405 -11.17 20.18 -8.56
C LYS A 405 -12.66 20.23 -8.26
N GLY A 406 -13.39 19.14 -8.46
CA GLY A 406 -14.83 19.12 -8.26
C GLY A 406 -15.68 19.52 -9.46
N GLU A 407 -15.08 19.61 -10.64
CA GLU A 407 -15.83 19.88 -11.88
C GLU A 407 -16.64 18.66 -12.34
N THR A 408 -16.21 17.46 -11.96
CA THR A 408 -16.93 16.20 -12.20
C THR A 408 -17.10 15.43 -10.89
N ASP A 409 -18.26 14.83 -10.68
CA ASP A 409 -18.54 14.02 -9.48
C ASP A 409 -18.23 12.54 -9.68
N PHE A 410 -18.12 12.11 -10.94
CA PHE A 410 -17.84 10.72 -11.29
C PHE A 410 -16.48 10.59 -11.97
N LEU A 411 -15.69 9.62 -11.51
CA LEU A 411 -14.48 9.19 -12.19
C LEU A 411 -14.62 7.73 -12.61
N VAL A 412 -14.84 7.51 -13.91
CA VAL A 412 -14.89 6.16 -14.50
C VAL A 412 -13.47 5.76 -14.88
N CYS A 413 -12.98 4.61 -14.40
CA CYS A 413 -11.60 4.23 -14.66
C CYS A 413 -11.34 2.72 -14.73
N THR A 414 -10.23 2.35 -15.37
CA THR A 414 -9.63 1.01 -15.24
C THR A 414 -8.57 1.02 -14.14
N ASP A 415 -8.16 -0.15 -13.65
CA ASP A 415 -7.12 -0.28 -12.62
C ASP A 415 -5.86 0.48 -12.99
N LEU A 416 -5.30 0.17 -14.16
CA LEU A 416 -4.11 0.83 -14.72
C LEU A 416 -4.29 2.34 -14.88
N GLY A 417 -5.48 2.78 -15.29
CA GLY A 417 -5.80 4.20 -15.44
C GLY A 417 -5.88 4.98 -14.11
N SER A 418 -6.05 4.27 -12.99
CA SER A 418 -6.24 4.85 -11.65
C SER A 418 -5.01 4.75 -10.73
N ARG A 419 -3.98 3.97 -11.10
CA ARG A 419 -2.77 3.77 -10.27
C ARG A 419 -2.03 5.09 -10.07
N GLY A 420 -1.61 5.35 -8.82
CA GLY A 420 -0.96 6.61 -8.46
C GLY A 420 -1.84 7.86 -8.50
N LEU A 421 -3.18 7.74 -8.46
CA LEU A 421 -4.06 8.90 -8.30
C LEU A 421 -4.44 9.13 -6.84
N ASP A 422 -4.43 10.39 -6.40
CA ASP A 422 -5.06 10.75 -5.13
C ASP A 422 -6.58 10.83 -5.31
N THR A 423 -7.29 9.97 -4.61
CA THR A 423 -8.74 9.83 -4.66
C THR A 423 -9.39 10.17 -3.32
N SER A 424 -8.70 10.93 -2.47
CA SER A 424 -9.17 11.40 -1.16
C SER A 424 -10.57 12.01 -1.16
N ARG A 425 -10.95 12.71 -2.25
CA ARG A 425 -12.29 13.29 -2.45
C ARG A 425 -13.40 12.24 -2.55
N ALA A 426 -13.11 11.03 -3.02
CA ALA A 426 -14.12 10.00 -3.20
C ALA A 426 -14.57 9.41 -1.87
N SER A 427 -15.89 9.30 -1.67
CA SER A 427 -16.49 8.58 -0.54
C SER A 427 -16.88 7.15 -0.90
N ARG A 428 -17.02 6.86 -2.20
CA ARG A 428 -17.55 5.58 -2.67
C ARG A 428 -16.78 5.06 -3.87
N VAL A 429 -16.55 3.76 -3.84
CA VAL A 429 -16.08 2.97 -4.98
C VAL A 429 -17.21 2.09 -5.47
N ILE A 430 -17.47 2.10 -6.76
CA ILE A 430 -18.41 1.20 -7.42
C ILE A 430 -17.61 0.36 -8.39
N ASN A 431 -17.45 -0.92 -8.09
CA ASN A 431 -16.98 -1.91 -9.05
C ASN A 431 -18.15 -2.25 -9.97
N TYR A 432 -18.24 -1.54 -11.10
CA TYR A 432 -19.18 -1.91 -12.15
C TYR A 432 -18.82 -3.31 -12.64
N ASP A 433 -17.56 -3.53 -13.01
CA ASP A 433 -17.00 -4.87 -13.17
C ASP A 433 -16.22 -5.25 -11.92
N LEU A 434 -16.47 -6.44 -11.36
CA LEU A 434 -15.61 -6.96 -10.31
C LEU A 434 -14.24 -7.30 -10.92
N PRO A 435 -13.11 -6.97 -10.26
CA PRO A 435 -11.80 -7.36 -10.78
C PRO A 435 -11.63 -8.88 -10.83
N ALA A 436 -10.64 -9.32 -11.59
CA ALA A 436 -10.36 -10.75 -11.77
C ALA A 436 -9.72 -11.40 -10.52
N ASN A 437 -9.00 -10.62 -9.72
CA ASN A 437 -8.22 -11.08 -8.59
C ASN A 437 -8.49 -10.24 -7.32
N VAL A 438 -8.01 -10.74 -6.19
CA VAL A 438 -8.19 -10.12 -4.87
C VAL A 438 -7.36 -8.85 -4.73
N GLU A 439 -6.17 -8.83 -5.33
CA GLU A 439 -5.21 -7.74 -5.26
C GLU A 439 -5.81 -6.44 -5.82
N ASP A 440 -6.36 -6.49 -7.03
CA ASP A 440 -7.02 -5.36 -7.66
C ASP A 440 -8.29 -4.97 -6.88
N TYR A 441 -9.03 -5.92 -6.30
CA TYR A 441 -10.16 -5.58 -5.43
C TYR A 441 -9.72 -4.71 -4.24
N LEU A 442 -8.64 -5.09 -3.57
CA LEU A 442 -8.09 -4.35 -2.44
C LEU A 442 -7.49 -3.01 -2.87
N HIS A 443 -6.85 -2.94 -4.03
CA HIS A 443 -6.39 -1.67 -4.61
C HIS A 443 -7.53 -0.70 -4.87
N ARG A 444 -8.61 -1.17 -5.50
CA ARG A 444 -9.81 -0.37 -5.74
C ARG A 444 -10.45 0.06 -4.42
N ALA A 445 -10.59 -0.86 -3.46
CA ALA A 445 -11.13 -0.53 -2.14
C ALA A 445 -10.28 0.50 -1.38
N GLY A 446 -8.95 0.42 -1.51
CA GLY A 446 -7.99 1.36 -0.91
C GLY A 446 -8.02 2.78 -1.49
N ARG A 447 -8.80 3.02 -2.54
CA ARG A 447 -9.05 4.38 -3.07
C ARG A 447 -9.96 5.21 -2.17
N VAL A 448 -10.68 4.58 -1.25
CA VAL A 448 -11.53 5.24 -0.25
C VAL A 448 -11.11 4.84 1.17
N GLY A 449 -11.62 5.53 2.18
CA GLY A 449 -11.26 5.26 3.58
C GLY A 449 -9.81 5.61 3.91
N ARG A 450 -9.21 6.57 3.21
CA ARG A 450 -7.88 7.11 3.58
C ARG A 450 -8.02 8.03 4.80
N LEU A 451 -6.93 8.28 5.53
CA LEU A 451 -6.92 9.08 6.77
C LEU A 451 -7.57 10.48 6.63
N GLN A 452 -7.43 11.12 5.46
CA GLN A 452 -8.03 12.42 5.14
C GLN A 452 -9.32 12.32 4.29
N GLY A 453 -9.83 11.10 4.09
CA GLY A 453 -11.01 10.85 3.25
C GLY A 453 -12.31 10.86 4.04
N SER A 454 -13.42 10.55 3.35
CA SER A 454 -14.75 10.48 3.97
C SER A 454 -14.81 9.45 5.11
N PRO A 455 -15.43 9.78 6.27
CA PRO A 455 -15.60 8.86 7.41
C PRO A 455 -16.58 7.71 7.12
N HIS A 456 -17.32 7.77 6.01
CA HIS A 456 -18.30 6.78 5.58
C HIS A 456 -17.93 6.18 4.22
N ALA A 457 -16.70 5.67 4.14
CA ALA A 457 -16.21 5.00 2.94
C ALA A 457 -17.00 3.71 2.64
N THR A 458 -17.51 3.58 1.42
CA THR A 458 -18.25 2.39 0.99
C THR A 458 -17.74 1.88 -0.35
N VAL A 459 -17.55 0.57 -0.45
CA VAL A 459 -17.25 -0.14 -1.70
C VAL A 459 -18.47 -0.94 -2.10
N ILE A 460 -18.97 -0.75 -3.31
CA ILE A 460 -20.11 -1.51 -3.85
C ILE A 460 -19.66 -2.27 -5.09
N SER A 461 -20.00 -3.56 -5.11
CA SER A 461 -19.59 -4.48 -6.15
C SER A 461 -20.80 -5.12 -6.82
N LEU A 462 -20.89 -4.98 -8.15
CA LEU A 462 -21.87 -5.70 -8.96
C LEU A 462 -21.32 -7.08 -9.30
N VAL A 463 -21.98 -8.13 -8.82
CA VAL A 463 -21.59 -9.54 -8.99
C VAL A 463 -22.46 -10.15 -10.08
N ALA A 464 -21.91 -10.35 -11.27
CA ALA A 464 -22.64 -10.74 -12.47
C ALA A 464 -22.27 -12.13 -12.99
N THR A 465 -21.00 -12.49 -12.98
CA THR A 465 -20.50 -13.77 -13.50
C THR A 465 -20.31 -14.82 -12.39
N VAL A 466 -20.01 -16.07 -12.77
CA VAL A 466 -19.65 -17.11 -11.80
C VAL A 466 -18.29 -16.82 -11.15
N ALA A 467 -17.32 -16.31 -11.91
CA ALA A 467 -16.04 -15.86 -11.38
C ALA A 467 -16.24 -14.75 -10.33
N ASP A 468 -17.12 -13.78 -10.60
CA ASP A 468 -17.43 -12.72 -9.64
C ASP A 468 -17.99 -13.29 -8.32
N VAL A 469 -18.81 -14.35 -8.42
CA VAL A 469 -19.39 -15.01 -7.25
C VAL A 469 -18.31 -15.70 -6.43
N HIS A 470 -17.33 -16.35 -7.07
CA HIS A 470 -16.23 -16.99 -6.35
C HIS A 470 -15.37 -15.96 -5.61
N LEU A 471 -15.01 -14.85 -6.25
CA LEU A 471 -14.28 -13.77 -5.58
C LEU A 471 -15.09 -13.17 -4.42
N ALA A 472 -16.38 -12.90 -4.62
CA ALA A 472 -17.25 -12.42 -3.55
C ALA A 472 -17.36 -13.40 -2.38
N GLN A 473 -17.40 -14.72 -2.65
CA GLN A 473 -17.39 -15.77 -1.63
C GLN A 473 -16.08 -15.81 -0.86
N SER A 474 -14.93 -15.70 -1.54
CA SER A 474 -13.61 -15.64 -0.88
C SER A 474 -13.52 -14.44 0.06
N ILE A 475 -14.02 -13.28 -0.35
CA ILE A 475 -14.07 -12.07 0.48
C ILE A 475 -15.03 -12.26 1.67
N GLU A 476 -16.21 -12.85 1.45
CA GLU A 476 -17.17 -13.15 2.53
C GLU A 476 -16.55 -14.07 3.59
N ILE A 477 -15.92 -15.16 3.16
CA ILE A 477 -15.26 -16.12 4.07
C ILE A 477 -14.15 -15.42 4.85
N ALA A 478 -13.29 -14.64 4.18
CA ALA A 478 -12.22 -13.91 4.82
C ALA A 478 -12.72 -12.91 5.88
N ALA A 479 -13.84 -12.22 5.60
CA ALA A 479 -14.50 -11.33 6.53
C ALA A 479 -15.07 -12.07 7.75
N ARG A 480 -15.73 -13.22 7.54
CA ARG A 480 -16.29 -14.05 8.62
C ARG A 480 -15.22 -14.60 9.57
N GLU A 481 -14.06 -14.96 9.02
CA GLU A 481 -12.96 -15.60 9.76
C GLU A 481 -11.89 -14.61 10.21
N ALA A 482 -12.04 -13.31 9.91
CA ALA A 482 -11.05 -12.28 10.17
C ALA A 482 -9.63 -12.72 9.75
N ARG A 483 -9.49 -13.20 8.51
CA ARG A 483 -8.23 -13.68 7.93
C ARG A 483 -7.90 -12.96 6.62
N PRO A 484 -6.65 -13.04 6.12
CA PRO A 484 -6.32 -12.57 4.78
C PRO A 484 -7.18 -13.26 3.73
N ILE A 485 -7.57 -12.53 2.69
CA ILE A 485 -8.26 -13.08 1.55
C ILE A 485 -7.23 -13.89 0.76
N ASN A 486 -7.48 -15.18 0.60
CA ASN A 486 -6.67 -16.05 -0.24
C ASN A 486 -7.40 -16.22 -1.57
N ASP A 487 -6.73 -15.95 -2.68
CA ASP A 487 -7.10 -16.57 -3.96
C ASP A 487 -6.77 -18.06 -3.81
N ARG A 488 -7.80 -18.90 -4.00
CA ARG A 488 -7.66 -20.35 -4.03
C ARG A 488 -7.61 -20.83 -5.46
#